data_AF-A0A4R6RAZ1-F1
#
_entry.id   AF-A0A4R6RAZ1-F1
#
_cell.length_a   1.000
_cell.length_b   1.000
_cell.length_c   1.000
_cell.angle_alpha   90.00
_cell.angle_beta   90.00
_cell.angle_gamma   90.00
#
_symmetry.space_group_name_H-M   'P 1'
#
loop_
_entity.id
_entity.type
_entity.pdbx_description
1 polymer ?
#
loop_
_entity_poly.entity_id
_entity_poly.type
_entity_poly.pdbx_seq_one_letter_code
_entity_poly.pdbx_strand_id
1 'polypeptide(L)'
;MSRKLVIEYPYNLPDLLQESPEKFEREAKMAMVVKLFELKRISSGMAAEMVGMDRVSFLFELHQYGVEMINIRPEELASDLENA
;
A
#
# COMPACT_ATOMS: atom_id res chain seq x y z
N MET A 1 9.53 -11.45 11.86
CA MET A 1 8.90 -10.82 13.05
C MET A 1 7.97 -9.71 12.55
N SER A 2 6.69 -9.70 12.93
CA SER A 2 5.75 -8.64 12.53
C SER A 2 5.46 -7.68 13.69
N ARG A 3 5.08 -6.44 13.35
CA ARG A 3 4.63 -5.40 14.30
C ARG A 3 3.23 -4.92 13.90
N LYS A 4 2.44 -4.44 14.87
CA LYS A 4 1.11 -3.87 14.64
C LYS A 4 1.15 -2.35 14.87
N LEU A 5 0.44 -1.62 14.02
CA LEU A 5 0.11 -0.22 14.21
C LEU A 5 -1.36 -0.15 14.64
N VAL A 6 -1.65 0.55 15.74
CA VAL A 6 -3.02 0.79 16.22
C VAL A 6 -3.31 2.26 16.01
N ILE A 7 -4.41 2.56 15.31
CA ILE A 7 -4.85 3.92 14.98
C ILE A 7 -6.25 4.10 15.54
N GLU A 8 -6.42 5.08 16.43
CA GLU A 8 -7.74 5.49 16.88
C GLU A 8 -8.35 6.44 15.83
N TYR A 9 -9.60 6.17 15.45
CA TYR A 9 -10.38 7.01 14.55
C TYR A 9 -11.81 7.20 15.10
N PRO A 10 -12.52 8.29 14.74
CA PRO A 10 -13.90 8.49 15.18
C PRO A 10 -14.78 7.29 14.80
N TYR A 11 -15.56 6.78 15.75
CA TYR A 11 -16.38 5.59 15.55
C TYR A 11 -17.29 5.66 14.32
N ASN A 12 -17.80 6.85 14.01
CA ASN A 12 -18.69 7.11 12.89
C ASN A 12 -17.97 7.40 11.56
N LEU A 13 -16.63 7.36 11.51
CA LEU A 13 -15.89 7.65 10.28
C LEU A 13 -16.21 6.67 9.14
N PRO A 14 -16.23 5.33 9.34
CA PRO A 14 -16.66 4.41 8.29
C PRO A 14 -18.09 4.70 7.80
N ASP A 15 -19.01 5.02 8.72
CA ASP A 15 -20.39 5.37 8.37
C ASP A 15 -20.48 6.64 7.51
N LEU A 16 -19.70 7.67 7.86
CA LEU A 16 -19.61 8.92 7.08
C LEU A 16 -19.07 8.69 5.67
N LEU A 17 -18.21 7.68 5.50
CA LEU A 17 -17.67 7.27 4.21
C LEU A 17 -18.57 6.27 3.46
N GLN A 18 -19.68 5.84 4.07
CA GLN A 18 -20.58 4.80 3.56
C GLN A 18 -19.87 3.44 3.37
N GLU A 19 -19.00 3.09 4.31
CA GLU A 19 -18.18 1.88 4.26
C GLU A 19 -18.38 1.02 5.51
N SER A 20 -18.13 -0.28 5.37
CA SER A 20 -17.94 -1.13 6.54
C SER A 20 -16.58 -0.82 7.19
N PRO A 21 -16.43 -1.02 8.51
CA PRO A 21 -15.14 -0.87 9.19
C PRO A 21 -14.01 -1.65 8.51
N GLU A 22 -14.28 -2.87 8.03
CA GLU A 22 -13.29 -3.72 7.36
C GLU A 22 -12.86 -3.17 5.99
N LYS A 23 -13.77 -2.49 5.27
CA LYS A 23 -13.45 -1.81 4.02
C LYS A 23 -12.58 -0.58 4.31
N PHE A 24 -12.99 0.25 5.26
CA PHE A 24 -12.23 1.42 5.69
C PHE A 24 -10.82 1.06 6.14
N GLU A 25 -10.66 0.04 6.99
CA GLU A 25 -9.34 -0.36 7.49
C GLU A 25 -8.42 -0.88 6.37
N ARG A 26 -8.99 -1.59 5.38
CA ARG A 26 -8.26 -2.03 4.20
C ARG A 26 -7.82 -0.84 3.34
N GLU A 27 -8.70 0.12 3.11
CA GLU A 27 -8.39 1.33 2.34
C GLU A 27 -7.36 2.21 3.06
N ALA A 28 -7.47 2.38 4.38
CA ALA A 28 -6.50 3.11 5.19
C ALA A 28 -5.11 2.45 5.13
N LYS A 29 -5.04 1.12 5.24
CA LYS A 29 -3.80 0.35 5.10
C LYS A 29 -3.19 0.54 3.71
N MET A 30 -4.00 0.44 2.66
CA MET A 30 -3.54 0.61 1.29
C MET A 30 -3.05 2.04 1.03
N ALA A 31 -3.80 3.06 1.44
CA ALA A 31 -3.42 4.47 1.30
C ALA A 31 -2.07 4.78 1.99
N MET A 32 -1.86 4.24 3.20
CA MET A 32 -0.58 4.37 3.90
C MET A 32 0.57 3.75 3.08
N VAL A 33 0.39 2.53 2.60
CA VAL A 33 1.41 1.79 1.85
C VAL A 33 1.70 2.45 0.50
N VAL A 34 0.67 2.87 -0.23
CA VAL A 34 0.80 3.62 -1.48
C VAL A 34 1.58 4.91 -1.26
N LYS A 35 1.26 5.68 -0.21
CA LYS A 35 1.98 6.92 0.08
C LYS A 35 3.46 6.67 0.40
N LEU A 36 3.79 5.60 1.15
CA LEU A 36 5.17 5.24 1.43
C LEU A 36 5.94 4.84 0.16
N PHE A 37 5.30 4.10 -0.74
CA PHE A 37 5.85 3.74 -2.04
C PHE A 37 6.06 4.97 -2.94
N GLU A 38 5.05 5.83 -3.06
CA GLU A 38 5.10 7.07 -3.84
C GLU A 38 6.25 7.99 -3.37
N LEU A 39 6.46 8.07 -2.05
CA LEU A 39 7.57 8.79 -1.43
C LEU A 39 8.92 8.08 -1.55
N LYS A 40 9.00 6.95 -2.27
CA LYS A 40 10.21 6.14 -2.47
C LYS A 40 10.86 5.66 -1.17
N ARG A 41 10.06 5.44 -0.12
CA ARG A 41 10.52 4.98 1.20
C ARG A 41 10.50 3.47 1.36
N ILE A 42 9.70 2.78 0.57
CA ILE A 42 9.59 1.32 0.51
C ILE A 42 9.55 0.88 -0.95
N SER A 43 10.05 -0.31 -1.25
CA SER A 43 9.95 -0.90 -2.58
C SER A 43 8.54 -1.42 -2.87
N SER A 44 8.24 -1.65 -4.15
CA SER A 44 6.98 -2.29 -4.57
C SER A 44 6.79 -3.70 -4.00
N GLY A 45 7.87 -4.47 -3.81
CA GLY A 45 7.81 -5.78 -3.15
C GLY A 45 7.40 -5.70 -1.67
N MET A 46 8.02 -4.79 -0.91
CA MET A 46 7.67 -4.56 0.50
C MET A 46 6.25 -4.02 0.65
N ALA A 47 5.84 -3.12 -0.25
CA ALA A 47 4.49 -2.59 -0.28
C ALA A 47 3.45 -3.71 -0.48
N ALA A 48 3.68 -4.58 -1.47
CA ALA A 48 2.81 -5.72 -1.77
C ALA A 48 2.73 -6.71 -0.59
N GLU A 49 3.86 -7.03 0.04
CA GLU A 49 3.89 -7.86 1.26
C GLU A 49 3.07 -7.22 2.38
N MET A 50 3.23 -5.92 2.62
CA MET A 50 2.50 -5.20 3.67
C MET A 50 0.99 -5.27 3.45
N VAL A 51 0.49 -5.09 2.23
CA VAL A 51 -0.96 -5.18 1.93
C VAL A 51 -1.47 -6.59 1.70
N GLY A 52 -0.58 -7.60 1.62
CA GLY A 52 -0.94 -9.01 1.51
C GLY A 52 -1.40 -9.41 0.11
N MET A 53 -0.83 -8.82 -0.93
CA MET A 53 -1.08 -9.17 -2.34
C MET A 53 0.23 -9.38 -3.10
N ASP A 54 0.16 -9.95 -4.30
CA ASP A 54 1.34 -10.04 -5.15
C ASP A 54 1.73 -8.66 -5.70
N ARG A 55 3.01 -8.55 -6.09
CA ARG A 55 3.59 -7.30 -6.56
C ARG A 55 2.88 -6.70 -7.76
N VAL A 56 2.45 -7.54 -8.71
CA VAL A 56 1.80 -7.09 -9.94
C VAL A 56 0.44 -6.50 -9.61
N SER A 57 -0.34 -7.18 -8.77
CA SER A 57 -1.61 -6.66 -8.25
C SER A 57 -1.44 -5.33 -7.51
N PHE A 58 -0.42 -5.19 -6.65
CA PHE A 58 -0.15 -3.92 -5.97
C PHE A 58 0.14 -2.78 -6.96
N LEU A 59 0.99 -3.03 -7.96
CA LEU A 59 1.32 -2.03 -8.99
C LEU A 59 0.10 -1.65 -9.83
N PHE A 60 -0.79 -2.61 -10.11
CA PHE A 60 -2.07 -2.32 -10.75
C PHE A 60 -2.97 -1.45 -9.87
N GLU A 61 -3.05 -1.69 -8.57
CA GLU A 61 -3.92 -0.91 -7.65
C GLU A 61 -3.51 0.57 -7.50
N LEU A 62 -2.27 0.95 -7.87
CA LEU A 62 -1.78 2.34 -7.74
C LEU A 62 -2.68 3.38 -8.43
N HIS A 63 -3.33 3.02 -9.55
CA HIS A 63 -4.22 3.94 -10.26
C HIS A 63 -5.41 4.40 -9.43
N GLN A 64 -5.91 3.54 -8.53
CA GLN A 64 -7.05 3.86 -7.66
C GLN A 64 -6.70 4.94 -6.62
N TYR A 65 -5.40 5.15 -6.39
CA TYR A 65 -4.86 6.14 -5.45
C TYR A 65 -4.20 7.33 -6.16
N GLY A 66 -4.36 7.44 -7.49
CA GLY A 66 -3.80 8.53 -8.28
C GLY A 66 -2.28 8.50 -8.42
N VAL A 67 -1.65 7.34 -8.20
CA VAL A 67 -0.20 7.15 -8.35
C VAL A 67 0.10 6.49 -9.68
N GLU A 68 0.96 7.12 -10.48
CA GLU A 68 1.38 6.56 -11.77
C GLU A 68 2.28 5.34 -11.58
N MET A 69 1.99 4.26 -12.32
CA MET A 69 2.76 3.01 -12.31
C MET A 69 4.21 3.19 -12.77
N ILE A 70 4.50 4.22 -13.59
CA ILE A 70 5.77 4.41 -14.31
C ILE A 70 6.86 5.10 -13.46
N ASN A 71 6.66 5.26 -12.14
CA ASN A 71 7.70 5.81 -11.25
C ASN A 71 8.64 4.74 -10.64
N ILE A 72 8.67 3.52 -11.21
CA ILE A 72 9.63 2.47 -10.83
C ILE A 72 11.00 2.88 -11.35
N ARG A 73 11.92 3.17 -10.42
CA ARG A 73 13.30 3.50 -10.78
C ARG A 73 14.03 2.24 -11.26
N PRO A 74 14.99 2.36 -12.20
CA PRO A 74 15.84 1.25 -12.63
C PRO A 74 16.51 0.51 -11.46
N GLU A 75 16.82 1.22 -10.37
CA GLU A 75 17.44 0.64 -9.17
C GLU A 75 16.54 -0.34 -8.41
N GLU A 76 15.21 -0.20 -8.48
CA GLU A 76 14.31 -1.19 -7.87
C GLU A 76 14.36 -2.52 -8.64
N LEU A 77 14.45 -2.44 -9.98
CA LEU A 77 14.55 -3.61 -10.85
C LEU A 77 15.80 -4.45 -10.55
N ALA A 78 16.91 -3.80 -10.21
CA ALA A 78 18.17 -4.48 -9.85
C ALA A 78 18.05 -5.19 -8.49
N SER A 79 17.46 -4.53 -7.49
CA SER A 79 17.21 -5.15 -6.17
C SER A 79 16.24 -6.32 -6.24
N ASP A 80 15.29 -6.33 -7.18
CA ASP A 80 14.36 -7.45 -7.36
C ASP A 80 15.03 -8.67 -8.02
N LEU A 81 16.05 -8.46 -8.84
CA LEU A 81 16.84 -9.54 -9.46
C LEU A 81 17.81 -10.20 -8.47
N GLU A 82 18.31 -9.45 -7.49
CA GLU A 82 19.23 -9.97 -6.46
C GLU A 82 18.51 -10.73 -5.34
N ASN A 83 17.21 -10.51 -5.14
CA ASN A 83 16.41 -11.12 -4.07
C ASN A 83 15.39 -12.17 -4.58
N ALA A 84 15.51 -12.62 -5.84
CA ALA A 84 14.69 -13.68 -6.45
C ALA A 84 15.26 -15.09 -6.23
#